data_AF-A0A9N7TPI2-F1
#
_entry.id   AF-A0A9N7TPI2-F1
#
_cell.length_a   1.000
_cell.length_b   1.000
_cell.length_c   1.000
_cell.angle_alpha   90.00
_cell.angle_beta   90.00
_cell.angle_gamma   90.00
#
_symmetry.space_group_name_H-M   'P 1'
#
loop_
_entity.id
_entity.type
_entity.pdbx_description
1 polymer ?
#
loop_
_entity_poly.entity_id
_entity_poly.type
_entity_poly.pdbx_seq_one_letter_code
_entity_poly.pdbx_strand_id
1 'polypeptide(L)'
;MEEVRAWRAGGEMEEVNTWRAGGEMEEVRAWRAGGEMEEVRAWRAGGEQEEVRAWRAGGEMEEVNVWRAGGEMEEVRAWRAGGEMEEVRAWRAGGEMEERWRR
;
A
#
# COMPACT_ATOMS: atom_id res chain seq x y z
N MET A 1 -12.91 12.61 4.79
CA MET A 1 -12.02 11.50 4.40
C MET A 1 -10.75 12.05 3.76
N GLU A 2 -9.67 11.29 3.81
CA GLU A 2 -8.41 11.59 3.13
C GLU A 2 -8.04 10.38 2.28
N GLU A 3 -7.71 10.62 1.02
CA GLU A 3 -7.20 9.63 0.09
C GLU A 3 -5.84 10.09 -0.44
N VAL A 4 -4.88 9.17 -0.51
CA VAL A 4 -3.59 9.40 -1.15
C VAL A 4 -3.52 8.61 -2.44
N ARG A 5 -3.21 9.30 -3.55
CA ARG A 5 -3.11 8.67 -4.87
C ARG A 5 -1.80 9.07 -5.55
N ALA A 6 -1.00 8.08 -5.90
CA ALA A 6 0.23 8.24 -6.67
C ALA A 6 0.13 7.47 -7.98
N TRP A 7 0.39 8.14 -9.11
CA TRP A 7 0.30 7.57 -10.45
C TRP A 7 1.53 7.96 -11.27
N ARG A 8 2.19 6.98 -11.89
CA ARG A 8 3.32 7.22 -12.81
C ARG A 8 3.29 6.28 -14.01
N ALA A 9 3.68 6.79 -15.17
CA ALA A 9 3.87 6.01 -16.39
C ALA A 9 5.34 6.12 -16.83
N GLY A 10 6.08 5.02 -16.76
CA GLY A 10 7.51 4.93 -17.05
C GLY A 10 8.43 5.60 -16.01
N GLY A 11 9.69 5.14 -15.95
CA GLY A 11 10.73 5.66 -15.05
C GLY A 11 10.49 5.33 -13.57
N GLU A 12 11.53 5.21 -12.75
CA GLU A 12 11.49 4.74 -11.34
C GLU A 12 10.46 5.47 -10.47
N MET A 13 9.80 4.75 -9.56
CA MET A 13 9.04 5.32 -8.44
C MET A 13 9.65 4.74 -7.16
N GLU A 14 10.47 5.53 -6.49
CA GLU A 14 11.16 5.11 -5.26
C GLU A 14 10.12 4.86 -4.15
N GLU A 15 9.37 5.88 -3.69
CA GLU A 15 8.58 5.68 -2.48
C GLU A 15 7.22 6.42 -2.49
N VAL A 16 6.18 5.73 -2.05
CA VAL A 16 4.87 6.32 -1.70
C VAL A 16 4.66 6.15 -0.20
N ASN A 17 4.89 7.23 0.55
CA ASN A 17 4.75 7.26 2.00
C ASN A 17 3.50 8.02 2.43
N THR A 18 2.69 7.40 3.27
CA THR A 18 1.57 8.06 3.94
C THR A 18 1.65 7.83 5.43
N TRP A 19 1.56 8.90 6.23
CA TRP A 19 1.51 8.83 7.69
C TRP A 19 0.35 9.64 8.24
N ARG A 20 -0.41 9.06 9.17
CA ARG A 20 -1.47 9.77 9.87
C ARG A 20 -1.64 9.37 11.33
N ALA A 21 -1.84 10.38 12.18
CA ALA A 21 -2.26 10.21 13.56
C ALA A 21 -3.74 10.59 13.72
N GLY A 22 -4.62 9.62 13.96
CA GLY A 22 -6.05 9.78 14.20
C GLY A 22 -6.91 10.18 12.98
N GLY A 23 -8.24 10.09 13.14
CA GLY A 23 -9.25 10.37 12.10
C GLY A 23 -9.54 9.18 11.18
N GLU A 24 -10.14 9.36 10.01
CA GLU A 24 -10.47 8.29 9.04
C GLU A 24 -9.67 8.46 7.74
N MET A 25 -9.08 7.37 7.22
CA MET A 25 -8.35 7.33 5.95
C MET A 25 -9.00 6.24 5.12
N GLU A 26 -9.70 6.61 4.06
CA GLU A 26 -10.34 5.60 3.22
C GLU A 26 -9.26 4.82 2.47
N GLU A 27 -8.35 5.50 1.77
CA GLU A 27 -7.54 4.77 0.81
C GLU A 27 -6.15 5.36 0.51
N VAL A 28 -5.18 4.45 0.38
CA VAL A 28 -3.87 4.73 -0.23
C VAL A 28 -3.79 3.93 -1.52
N ARG A 29 -3.71 4.61 -2.66
CA ARG A 29 -3.54 4.00 -3.99
C ARG A 29 -2.20 4.39 -4.61
N ALA A 30 -1.37 3.40 -4.91
CA ALA A 30 -0.18 3.57 -5.74
C ALA A 30 -0.37 2.80 -7.05
N TRP A 31 -0.18 3.47 -8.19
CA TRP A 31 -0.30 2.87 -9.51
C TRP A 31 0.90 3.19 -10.38
N ARG A 32 1.41 2.17 -11.08
CA ARG A 32 2.50 2.37 -12.03
C ARG A 32 2.40 1.49 -13.26
N ALA A 33 2.75 2.05 -14.42
CA ALA A 33 2.94 1.32 -15.66
C ALA A 33 4.39 1.45 -16.15
N GLY A 34 5.15 0.34 -16.12
CA GLY A 34 6.55 0.22 -16.57
C GLY A 34 7.62 0.76 -15.62
N GLY A 35 8.86 0.23 -15.71
CA GLY A 35 10.06 0.54 -14.88
C GLY A 35 9.97 -0.03 -13.45
N GLU A 36 10.89 0.22 -12.49
CA GLU A 36 10.89 -0.26 -11.06
C GLU A 36 10.11 0.57 -10.02
N MET A 37 9.36 -0.08 -9.12
CA MET A 37 8.66 0.55 -7.98
C MET A 37 9.27 -0.03 -6.70
N GLU A 38 10.06 0.74 -5.95
CA GLU A 38 10.69 0.18 -4.75
C GLU A 38 9.61 -0.02 -3.68
N GLU A 39 8.93 1.04 -3.22
CA GLU A 39 8.16 0.88 -1.99
C GLU A 39 6.86 1.70 -1.86
N VAL A 40 5.86 1.08 -1.24
CA VAL A 40 4.63 1.73 -0.77
C VAL A 40 4.52 1.53 0.74
N ARG A 41 4.67 2.60 1.53
CA ARG A 41 4.43 2.55 2.99
C ARG A 41 3.17 3.33 3.38
N ALA A 42 2.30 2.68 4.15
CA ALA A 42 1.18 3.32 4.82
C ALA A 42 1.28 3.10 6.33
N TRP A 43 1.34 4.19 7.10
CA TRP A 43 1.43 4.15 8.55
C TRP A 43 0.28 4.93 9.20
N ARG A 44 -0.35 4.32 10.20
CA ARG A 44 -1.46 4.97 10.91
C ARG A 44 -1.49 4.65 12.40
N ALA A 45 -1.75 5.69 13.20
CA ALA A 45 -1.98 5.56 14.65
C ALA A 45 -3.41 6.00 15.01
N GLY A 46 -4.29 5.06 15.35
CA GLY A 46 -5.69 5.27 15.72
C GLY A 46 -6.63 5.53 14.53
N GLY A 47 -7.95 5.33 14.74
CA GLY A 47 -9.03 5.59 13.75
C GLY A 47 -9.05 4.64 12.55
N GLU A 48 -10.11 4.62 11.74
CA GLU A 48 -10.31 3.59 10.69
C GLU A 48 -9.45 3.82 9.42
N GLN A 49 -9.00 2.71 8.84
CA GLN A 49 -8.35 2.65 7.53
C GLN A 49 -9.08 1.63 6.65
N GLU A 50 -9.69 2.04 5.55
CA GLU A 50 -10.37 1.05 4.68
C GLU A 50 -9.32 0.23 3.94
N GLU A 51 -8.50 0.85 3.09
CA GLU A 51 -7.73 0.07 2.11
C GLU A 51 -6.37 0.65 1.72
N VAL A 52 -5.41 -0.23 1.45
CA VAL A 52 -4.17 0.10 0.73
C VAL A 52 -4.10 -0.74 -0.53
N ARG A 53 -4.00 -0.07 -1.67
CA ARG A 53 -3.85 -0.69 -2.98
C ARG A 53 -2.56 -0.27 -3.63
N ALA A 54 -1.72 -1.24 -3.96
CA ALA A 54 -0.62 -1.06 -4.88
C ALA A 54 -0.88 -1.85 -6.17
N TRP A 55 -0.82 -1.17 -7.31
CA TRP A 55 -0.97 -1.80 -8.62
C TRP A 55 0.20 -1.45 -9.52
N ARG A 56 0.65 -2.46 -10.25
CA ARG A 56 1.70 -2.28 -11.23
C ARG A 56 1.53 -3.09 -12.50
N ALA A 57 1.89 -2.51 -13.63
CA ALA A 57 2.03 -3.21 -14.90
C ALA A 57 3.48 -3.15 -15.42
N GLY A 58 4.20 -4.27 -15.34
CA GLY A 58 5.57 -4.47 -15.85
C GLY A 58 6.73 -4.03 -14.93
N GLY A 59 7.81 -4.85 -14.86
CA GLY A 59 9.11 -4.68 -14.14
C GLY A 59 9.18 -5.31 -12.72
N GLU A 60 10.10 -4.89 -11.83
CA GLU A 60 10.13 -5.23 -10.37
C GLU A 60 9.41 -4.28 -9.38
N MET A 61 8.70 -4.85 -8.40
CA MET A 61 8.14 -4.15 -7.24
C MET A 61 8.77 -4.71 -5.96
N GLU A 62 9.48 -3.94 -5.15
CA GLU A 62 10.11 -4.51 -3.96
C GLU A 62 9.08 -4.74 -2.85
N GLU A 63 8.48 -3.69 -2.29
CA GLU A 63 7.76 -3.83 -1.01
C GLU A 63 6.45 -3.03 -0.92
N VAL A 64 5.42 -3.64 -0.32
CA VAL A 64 4.28 -2.92 0.27
C VAL A 64 4.28 -3.14 1.76
N ASN A 65 4.47 -2.06 2.50
CA ASN A 65 4.48 -2.04 3.95
C ASN A 65 3.26 -1.29 4.47
N VAL A 66 2.44 -1.97 5.26
CA VAL A 66 1.36 -1.30 5.98
C VAL A 66 1.50 -1.53 7.47
N TRP A 67 1.39 -0.46 8.23
CA TRP A 67 1.55 -0.49 9.67
C TRP A 67 0.48 0.33 10.35
N ARG A 68 -0.08 -0.25 11.40
CA ARG A 68 -1.22 0.35 12.08
C ARG A 68 -1.21 0.08 13.57
N ALA A 69 -1.45 1.13 14.35
CA ALA A 69 -1.60 1.06 15.79
C ALA A 69 -3.02 1.45 16.22
N GLY A 70 -3.90 0.46 16.51
CA GLY A 70 -5.27 0.66 17.02
C GLY A 70 -6.34 1.08 15.98
N GLY A 71 -7.62 0.69 16.17
CA GLY A 71 -8.82 0.88 15.30
C GLY A 71 -9.04 -0.27 14.28
N GLU A 72 -9.76 -0.09 13.15
CA GLU A 72 -9.94 -1.08 12.06
C GLU A 72 -9.14 -0.85 10.76
N MET A 73 -8.66 -1.96 10.15
CA MET A 73 -8.13 -2.02 8.79
C MET A 73 -8.86 -3.11 8.01
N GLU A 74 -9.50 -2.79 6.89
CA GLU A 74 -10.20 -3.81 6.11
C GLU A 74 -9.24 -4.60 5.22
N GLU A 75 -8.41 -3.95 4.41
CA GLU A 75 -7.68 -4.70 3.38
C GLU A 75 -6.36 -4.09 2.89
N VAL A 76 -5.37 -4.96 2.66
CA VAL A 76 -4.18 -4.64 1.85
C VAL A 76 -4.17 -5.49 0.61
N ARG A 77 -4.15 -4.82 -0.54
CA ARG A 77 -4.06 -5.41 -1.87
C ARG A 77 -2.81 -4.96 -2.60
N ALA A 78 -2.05 -5.93 -3.06
CA ALA A 78 -1.03 -5.69 -4.07
C ALA A 78 -1.32 -6.54 -5.31
N TRP A 79 -1.16 -5.90 -6.46
CA TRP A 79 -1.39 -6.48 -7.77
C TRP A 79 -0.26 -6.13 -8.72
N ARG A 80 0.15 -7.11 -9.51
CA ARG A 80 1.10 -6.89 -10.60
C ARG A 80 0.62 -7.54 -11.89
N ALA A 81 0.95 -6.94 -13.02
CA ALA A 81 0.82 -7.53 -14.34
C ALA A 81 2.21 -7.62 -14.96
N GLY A 82 2.84 -8.80 -14.85
CA GLY A 82 4.23 -9.04 -15.30
C GLY A 82 5.31 -8.63 -14.29
N GLY A 83 6.47 -9.28 -14.37
CA GLY A 83 7.64 -9.03 -13.51
C GLY A 83 7.54 -9.59 -12.08
N GLU A 84 8.46 -9.17 -11.20
CA GLU A 84 8.62 -9.70 -9.84
C GLU A 84 8.01 -8.77 -8.79
N MET A 85 7.52 -9.37 -7.71
CA MET A 85 7.22 -8.63 -6.49
C MET A 85 7.83 -9.40 -5.32
N GLU A 86 8.67 -8.72 -4.54
CA GLU A 86 9.39 -9.36 -3.45
C GLU A 86 8.49 -9.57 -2.23
N GLU A 87 7.79 -8.53 -1.77
CA GLU A 87 7.14 -8.62 -0.47
C GLU A 87 5.91 -7.73 -0.26
N VAL A 88 4.94 -8.27 0.49
CA VAL A 88 3.87 -7.50 1.12
C VAL A 88 3.84 -7.85 2.58
N ARG A 89 3.95 -6.81 3.41
CA ARG A 89 3.86 -6.90 4.86
C ARG A 89 2.78 -5.98 5.35
N ALA A 90 1.98 -6.49 6.26
CA ALA A 90 1.05 -5.65 6.97
C ALA A 90 0.91 -6.02 8.44
N TRP A 91 0.89 -4.97 9.26
CA TRP A 91 1.01 -5.07 10.70
C TRP A 91 -0.09 -4.26 11.37
N ARG A 92 -0.81 -4.90 12.30
CA ARG A 92 -1.82 -4.26 13.15
C ARG A 92 -1.54 -4.55 14.62
N ALA A 93 -1.33 -3.51 15.41
CA ALA A 93 -1.35 -3.64 16.86
C ALA A 93 -2.82 -3.67 17.34
N GLY A 94 -3.29 -4.85 17.77
CA GLY A 94 -4.56 -5.02 18.50
C GLY A 94 -5.73 -5.69 17.77
N GLY A 95 -5.52 -6.42 16.65
CA GLY A 95 -6.59 -7.18 15.99
C GLY A 95 -6.12 -7.93 14.74
N GLU A 96 -6.97 -8.80 14.19
CA GLU A 96 -6.70 -9.55 12.96
C GLU A 96 -6.66 -8.64 11.73
N MET A 97 -5.92 -9.05 10.71
CA MET A 97 -5.80 -8.35 9.44
C MET A 97 -5.93 -9.34 8.28
N GLU A 98 -6.68 -8.97 7.24
CA GLU A 98 -6.74 -9.71 5.99
C GLU A 98 -5.70 -9.16 5.00
N GLU A 99 -4.63 -9.93 4.80
CA GLU A 99 -3.65 -9.67 3.74
C GLU A 99 -4.08 -10.39 2.47
N ARG A 100 -4.19 -9.64 1.35
CA ARG A 100 -4.58 -10.24 0.07
C ARG A 100 -3.61 -9.88 -1.04
N TRP A 101 -2.80 -10.85 -1.41
CA TRP A 101 -1.90 -10.74 -2.54
C TRP A 101 -2.48 -11.41 -3.80
N ARG A 102 -2.43 -10.75 -4.95
CA ARG A 102 -2.86 -11.33 -6.24
C ARG A 102 -1.82 -11.11 -7.33
N ARG A 103 -1.51 -12.19 -8.05
CA ARG A 103 -0.61 -12.23 -9.22
C ARG A 103 -1.32 -11.89 -10.51
#